data_AF-A0A9C9VDC5-F1
#
_entry.id   AF-A0A9C9VDC5-F1
#
_cell.length_a   1.000
_cell.length_b   1.000
_cell.length_c   1.000
_cell.angle_alpha   90.00
_cell.angle_beta   90.00
_cell.angle_gamma   90.00
#
_symmetry.space_group_name_H-M   'P 1'
#
loop_
_entity.id
_entity.type
_entity.pdbx_description
1 polymer ?
#
loop_
_entity_poly.entity_id
_entity_poly.type
_entity_poly.pdbx_seq_one_letter_code
_entity_poly.pdbx_strand_id
1 'polypeptide(L)'
;MVTASVGLYCETCEFVLKPLFDSFLATFQSAGSAIPGRGVLLRWAGWFFLANAAVALLISLRYLGVVRIPEGEYAWLFTVLAFVGHFASLGFIGALLLFLPILIFPYRAFVFALGILLGGLFVLAITVDTFVFSQYRFHLNGMVLNLLLGGAADEIFTFSGTMWFMASLFVLFLVAAEWWLARRIWRFVLNTPGQPHGYLVGAVLFAVFLAGNLMYAWADANAYTPITKQIRFLPAYQPLRAKTWFEKHGWVDPDAGRHAVVAVGRSSNLDYPKRPLQCDSPGNLLNILYVVVDSWRFDTMTEDVTPNIFRFSRESLVFDA
;
A
#
# COMPACT_ATOMS: atom_id res chain seq x y z
N MET A 1 -34.56 12.16 53.33
CA MET A 1 -33.70 13.27 52.90
C MET A 1 -32.76 12.73 51.82
N VAL A 2 -33.04 13.10 50.56
CA VAL A 2 -32.10 13.25 49.41
C VAL A 2 -31.41 11.95 48.90
N THR A 3 -31.87 11.27 47.83
CA THR A 3 -31.74 11.53 46.35
C THR A 3 -30.28 11.44 45.83
N ALA A 4 -29.90 10.90 44.67
CA ALA A 4 -30.58 10.47 43.45
C ALA A 4 -29.69 9.46 42.70
N SER A 5 -30.28 8.41 42.12
CA SER A 5 -29.70 7.62 41.04
C SER A 5 -29.93 8.34 39.72
N VAL A 6 -28.85 8.78 39.07
CA VAL A 6 -28.91 9.37 37.73
C VAL A 6 -29.01 8.24 36.71
N GLY A 7 -30.23 7.90 36.33
CA GLY A 7 -30.51 7.13 35.13
C GLY A 7 -30.49 8.06 33.91
N LEU A 8 -29.41 7.99 33.13
CA LEU A 8 -29.37 8.53 31.77
C LEU A 8 -29.62 7.37 30.80
N TYR A 9 -30.89 6.97 30.67
CA TYR A 9 -31.33 6.20 29.50
C TYR A 9 -31.48 7.18 28.34
N CYS A 10 -30.56 7.10 27.38
CA CYS A 10 -30.59 7.90 26.15
C CYS A 10 -31.60 7.27 25.17
N GLU A 11 -32.90 7.56 25.36
CA GLU A 11 -34.02 7.07 24.51
C GLU A 11 -33.88 7.48 23.03
N THR A 12 -33.07 8.50 22.72
CA THR A 12 -32.85 8.97 21.34
C THR A 12 -31.90 8.09 20.51
N CYS A 13 -31.02 7.31 21.15
CA CYS A 13 -30.18 6.33 20.44
C CYS A 13 -30.99 5.14 19.93
N GLU A 14 -32.01 4.71 20.67
CA GLU A 14 -32.83 3.56 20.31
C GLU A 14 -33.67 3.84 19.05
N PHE A 15 -34.17 5.06 18.87
CA PHE A 15 -35.03 5.41 17.73
C PHE A 15 -34.28 5.44 16.37
N VAL A 16 -32.97 5.76 16.37
CA VAL A 16 -32.16 5.85 15.14
C VAL A 16 -31.45 4.54 14.82
N LEU A 17 -30.97 3.82 15.85
CA LEU A 17 -30.21 2.58 15.66
C LEU A 17 -31.12 1.36 15.49
N LYS A 18 -32.31 1.34 16.08
CA LYS A 18 -33.23 0.19 15.99
C LYS A 18 -33.69 -0.11 14.56
N PRO A 19 -34.07 0.85 13.69
CA PRO A 19 -34.40 0.54 12.29
C PRO A 19 -33.20 0.01 11.49
N LEU A 20 -31.98 0.49 11.78
CA LEU A 20 -30.73 0.01 11.16
C LEU A 20 -30.36 -1.39 11.64
N PHE A 21 -30.52 -1.64 12.95
CA PHE A 21 -30.28 -2.93 13.59
C PHE A 21 -31.34 -3.97 13.21
N ASP A 22 -32.61 -3.58 13.10
CA ASP A 22 -33.71 -4.42 12.63
C ASP A 22 -33.59 -4.67 11.13
N SER A 23 -33.11 -3.70 10.32
CA SER A 23 -32.78 -3.95 8.91
C SER A 23 -31.57 -4.87 8.75
N PHE A 24 -30.57 -4.75 9.63
CA PHE A 24 -29.46 -5.68 9.76
C PHE A 24 -30.00 -7.07 10.09
N LEU A 25 -30.68 -7.26 11.22
CA LEU A 25 -31.27 -8.53 11.64
C LEU A 25 -32.26 -9.12 10.63
N ALA A 26 -33.12 -8.34 9.99
CA ALA A 26 -34.05 -8.79 8.95
C ALA A 26 -33.31 -9.27 7.68
N THR A 27 -32.14 -8.71 7.38
CA THR A 27 -31.27 -9.23 6.31
C THR A 27 -30.72 -10.63 6.65
N PHE A 28 -30.49 -10.91 7.94
CA PHE A 28 -30.09 -12.23 8.45
C PHE A 28 -31.28 -13.19 8.68
N GLN A 29 -32.48 -12.67 8.95
CA GLN A 29 -33.70 -13.42 9.31
C GLN A 29 -34.67 -13.66 8.17
N SER A 30 -34.41 -13.18 6.94
CA SER A 30 -35.13 -13.64 5.73
C SER A 30 -34.75 -15.09 5.36
N ALA A 31 -34.91 -16.00 6.33
CA ALA A 31 -34.89 -17.43 6.22
C ALA A 31 -36.27 -17.88 5.72
N GLY A 32 -36.46 -17.80 4.40
CA GLY A 32 -37.74 -18.10 3.78
C GLY A 32 -37.66 -18.15 2.27
N SER A 33 -36.71 -18.90 1.71
CA SER A 33 -36.70 -19.45 0.35
C SER A 33 -35.30 -20.02 0.08
N ALA A 34 -35.24 -21.28 -0.38
CA ALA A 34 -34.08 -22.04 -0.87
C ALA A 34 -32.67 -21.53 -0.53
N ILE A 35 -31.86 -22.36 0.13
CA ILE A 35 -30.40 -22.13 0.31
C ILE A 35 -29.82 -21.64 -1.03
N PRO A 36 -29.32 -20.40 -1.13
CA PRO A 36 -28.81 -19.90 -2.39
C PRO A 36 -27.69 -20.83 -2.88
N GLY A 37 -27.81 -21.29 -4.12
CA GLY A 37 -26.85 -22.24 -4.68
C GLY A 37 -25.42 -21.69 -4.57
N ARG A 38 -24.46 -22.56 -4.25
CA ARG A 38 -23.03 -22.19 -4.04
C ARG A 38 -22.49 -21.29 -5.16
N GLY A 39 -22.89 -21.54 -6.41
CA GLY A 39 -22.51 -20.72 -7.55
C GLY A 39 -22.95 -19.24 -7.45
N VAL A 40 -24.10 -18.94 -6.86
CA VAL A 40 -24.57 -17.55 -6.64
C VAL A 40 -23.69 -16.85 -5.61
N LEU A 41 -23.32 -17.54 -4.53
CA LEU A 41 -22.43 -17.01 -3.49
C LEU A 41 -21.01 -16.77 -4.02
N LEU A 42 -20.47 -17.69 -4.82
CA LEU A 42 -19.16 -17.53 -5.47
C LEU A 42 -19.16 -16.34 -6.44
N ARG A 43 -20.21 -16.20 -7.26
CA ARG A 43 -20.37 -15.04 -8.15
C ARG A 43 -20.49 -13.74 -7.36
N TRP A 44 -21.26 -13.73 -6.27
CA TRP A 44 -21.36 -12.57 -5.38
C TRP A 44 -20.01 -12.18 -4.80
N ALA A 45 -19.25 -13.13 -4.25
CA ALA A 45 -17.92 -12.87 -3.69
C ALA A 45 -16.96 -12.29 -4.75
N GLY A 46 -16.94 -12.86 -5.96
CA GLY A 46 -16.12 -12.34 -7.06
C GLY A 46 -16.45 -10.89 -7.43
N TRP A 47 -17.73 -10.58 -7.64
CA TRP A 47 -18.15 -9.20 -7.96
C TRP A 47 -17.97 -8.23 -6.78
N PHE A 48 -18.19 -8.68 -5.55
CA PHE A 48 -18.05 -7.86 -4.35
C PHE A 48 -16.59 -7.44 -4.13
N PHE A 49 -15.65 -8.38 -4.24
CA PHE A 49 -14.23 -8.03 -4.14
C PHE A 49 -13.68 -7.31 -5.36
N LEU A 50 -14.23 -7.53 -6.55
CA LEU A 50 -13.88 -6.72 -7.72
C LEU A 50 -14.32 -5.26 -7.53
N ALA A 51 -15.49 -5.02 -6.96
CA ALA A 51 -15.95 -3.67 -6.62
C ALA A 51 -15.07 -3.02 -5.54
N ASN A 52 -14.71 -3.77 -4.49
CA ASN A 52 -13.76 -3.34 -3.47
C ASN A 52 -12.36 -3.02 -4.07
N ALA A 53 -11.87 -3.83 -5.01
CA ALA A 53 -10.64 -3.56 -5.74
C ALA A 53 -10.71 -2.27 -6.57
N ALA A 54 -11.85 -1.98 -7.19
CA ALA A 54 -12.05 -0.72 -7.90
C ALA A 54 -12.04 0.48 -6.94
N VAL A 55 -12.69 0.37 -5.78
CA VAL A 55 -12.66 1.39 -4.73
C VAL A 55 -11.24 1.60 -4.21
N ALA A 56 -10.53 0.52 -3.89
CA ALA A 56 -9.13 0.56 -3.45
C ALA A 56 -8.21 1.18 -4.51
N LEU A 57 -8.41 0.85 -5.79
CA LEU A 57 -7.71 1.48 -6.92
C LEU A 57 -7.93 2.99 -6.94
N LEU A 58 -9.17 3.46 -6.80
CA LEU A 58 -9.48 4.90 -6.77
C LEU A 58 -8.81 5.60 -5.58
N ILE A 59 -8.84 5.00 -4.40
CA ILE A 59 -8.15 5.51 -3.21
C ILE A 59 -6.64 5.55 -3.44
N SER A 60 -6.08 4.52 -4.07
CA SER A 60 -4.64 4.40 -4.35
C SER A 60 -4.11 5.45 -5.33
N LEU A 61 -4.96 6.10 -6.12
CA LEU A 61 -4.52 7.21 -6.98
C LEU A 61 -3.87 8.34 -6.16
N ARG A 62 -4.14 8.42 -4.86
CA ARG A 62 -3.42 9.29 -3.91
C ARG A 62 -1.91 9.07 -3.91
N TYR A 63 -1.42 7.84 -4.14
CA TYR A 63 0.01 7.58 -4.25
C TYR A 63 0.65 8.38 -5.39
N LEU A 64 -0.05 8.51 -6.52
CA LEU A 64 0.41 9.27 -7.69
C LEU A 64 0.48 10.78 -7.44
N GLY A 65 -0.23 11.30 -6.42
CA GLY A 65 -0.16 12.70 -6.03
C GLY A 65 1.12 13.08 -5.29
N VAL A 66 1.86 12.10 -4.75
CA VAL A 66 3.09 12.35 -3.99
C VAL A 66 4.34 11.86 -4.70
N VAL A 67 4.25 10.88 -5.60
CA VAL A 67 5.39 10.40 -6.40
C VAL A 67 5.45 11.11 -7.75
N ARG A 68 6.66 11.19 -8.33
CA ARG A 68 6.84 11.61 -9.72
C ARG A 68 7.00 10.38 -10.60
N ILE A 69 6.06 10.19 -11.52
CA ILE A 69 6.17 9.16 -12.55
C ILE A 69 7.32 9.54 -13.48
N PRO A 70 8.26 8.63 -13.77
CA PRO A 70 9.33 8.88 -14.73
C PRO A 70 8.80 9.27 -16.11
N GLU A 71 9.54 10.09 -16.84
CA GLU A 71 9.17 10.49 -18.21
C GLU A 71 9.19 9.28 -19.17
N GLY A 72 8.29 9.30 -20.16
CA GLY A 72 8.19 8.30 -21.23
C GLY A 72 6.85 7.58 -21.30
N GLU A 73 6.42 7.22 -22.52
CA GLU A 73 5.13 6.57 -22.78
C GLU A 73 5.03 5.19 -22.11
N TYR A 74 6.12 4.42 -22.14
CA TYR A 74 6.19 3.11 -21.47
C TYR A 74 6.10 3.21 -19.95
N ALA A 75 6.59 4.31 -19.35
CA ALA A 75 6.48 4.52 -17.91
C ALA A 75 5.02 4.70 -17.48
N TRP A 76 4.24 5.50 -18.24
CA TRP A 76 2.81 5.68 -18.01
C TRP A 76 1.98 4.44 -18.29
N LEU A 77 2.26 3.75 -19.39
CA LEU A 77 1.61 2.47 -19.71
C LEU A 77 1.82 1.47 -18.58
N PHE A 78 3.05 1.35 -18.08
CA PHE A 78 3.36 0.51 -16.94
C PHE A 78 2.59 0.93 -15.69
N THR A 79 2.52 2.22 -15.37
CA THR A 79 1.73 2.70 -14.22
C THR A 79 0.29 2.22 -14.29
N VAL A 80 -0.37 2.38 -15.45
CA VAL A 80 -1.78 1.95 -15.62
C VAL A 80 -1.91 0.44 -15.48
N LEU A 81 -1.06 -0.34 -16.16
CA LEU A 81 -1.09 -1.80 -16.08
C LEU A 81 -0.83 -2.30 -14.65
N ALA A 82 0.16 -1.73 -13.97
CA ALA A 82 0.53 -2.10 -12.62
C ALA A 82 -0.58 -1.77 -11.62
N PHE A 83 -1.16 -0.57 -11.66
CA PHE A 83 -2.25 -0.18 -10.76
C PHE A 83 -3.49 -1.04 -10.97
N VAL A 84 -3.99 -1.13 -12.22
CA VAL A 84 -5.21 -1.90 -12.52
C VAL A 84 -4.99 -3.38 -12.24
N GLY A 85 -3.88 -3.96 -12.70
CA GLY A 85 -3.57 -5.37 -12.52
C GLY A 85 -3.35 -5.74 -11.05
N HIS A 86 -2.65 -4.91 -10.28
CA HIS A 86 -2.36 -5.16 -8.87
C HIS A 86 -3.62 -5.09 -8.00
N PHE A 87 -4.43 -4.04 -8.14
CA PHE A 87 -5.67 -3.98 -7.34
C PHE A 87 -6.68 -5.06 -7.74
N ALA A 88 -6.75 -5.41 -9.02
CA ALA A 88 -7.55 -6.56 -9.46
C ALA A 88 -7.06 -7.88 -8.84
N SER A 89 -5.74 -8.10 -8.75
CA SER A 89 -5.18 -9.32 -8.13
C SER A 89 -5.40 -9.35 -6.61
N LEU A 90 -5.28 -8.21 -5.92
CA LEU A 90 -5.62 -8.10 -4.50
C LEU A 90 -7.12 -8.38 -4.25
N GLY A 91 -8.01 -7.85 -5.10
CA GLY A 91 -9.43 -8.20 -5.05
C GLY A 91 -9.67 -9.70 -5.27
N PHE A 92 -8.97 -10.30 -6.24
CA PHE A 92 -9.07 -11.75 -6.47
C PHE A 92 -8.59 -12.57 -5.26
N ILE A 93 -7.52 -12.16 -4.58
CA ILE A 93 -7.07 -12.77 -3.32
C ILE A 93 -8.17 -12.67 -2.26
N GLY A 94 -8.78 -11.49 -2.10
CA GLY A 94 -9.93 -11.32 -1.19
C GLY A 94 -11.08 -12.27 -1.51
N ALA A 95 -11.44 -12.41 -2.78
CA ALA A 95 -12.47 -13.36 -3.23
C ALA A 95 -12.10 -14.81 -2.91
N LEU A 96 -10.83 -15.19 -3.14
CA LEU A 96 -10.32 -16.54 -2.86
C LEU A 96 -10.44 -16.90 -1.37
N LEU A 97 -10.16 -15.95 -0.48
CA LEU A 97 -10.34 -16.13 0.97
C LEU A 97 -11.79 -16.44 1.35
N LEU A 98 -12.76 -16.00 0.54
CA LEU A 98 -14.18 -16.29 0.74
C LEU A 98 -14.66 -17.55 0.01
N PHE A 99 -14.01 -17.92 -1.10
CA PHE A 99 -14.37 -19.13 -1.87
C PHE A 99 -14.27 -20.39 -1.02
N LEU A 100 -13.19 -20.57 -0.25
CA LEU A 100 -13.00 -21.73 0.62
C LEU A 100 -14.14 -21.88 1.66
N PRO A 101 -14.45 -20.85 2.49
CA PRO A 101 -15.60 -20.91 3.39
C PRO A 101 -16.94 -21.15 2.69
N ILE A 102 -17.17 -20.62 1.49
CA ILE A 102 -18.42 -20.85 0.73
C ILE A 102 -18.58 -22.32 0.34
N LEU A 103 -17.48 -23.01 0.01
CA LEU A 103 -17.52 -24.43 -0.37
C LEU A 103 -17.85 -25.34 0.84
N ILE A 104 -17.43 -24.95 2.04
CA ILE A 104 -17.63 -25.72 3.28
C ILE A 104 -18.98 -25.35 3.94
N PHE A 105 -19.23 -24.05 4.14
CA PHE A 105 -20.39 -23.50 4.84
C PHE A 105 -21.10 -22.43 4.00
N PRO A 106 -21.96 -22.80 3.03
CA PRO A 106 -22.65 -21.86 2.14
C PRO A 106 -23.82 -21.11 2.82
N TYR A 107 -23.64 -20.68 4.07
CA TYR A 107 -24.62 -19.88 4.80
C TYR A 107 -24.49 -18.41 4.40
N ARG A 108 -25.50 -17.88 3.72
CA ARG A 108 -25.52 -16.53 3.16
C ARG A 108 -25.10 -15.46 4.17
N ALA A 109 -25.67 -15.53 5.37
CA ALA A 109 -25.43 -14.55 6.41
C ALA A 109 -23.97 -14.53 6.88
N PHE A 110 -23.37 -15.71 7.06
CA PHE A 110 -21.94 -15.84 7.38
C PHE A 110 -21.05 -15.32 6.25
N VAL A 111 -21.34 -15.72 5.00
CA VAL A 111 -20.60 -15.27 3.81
C VAL A 111 -20.63 -13.75 3.65
N PHE A 112 -21.80 -13.13 3.90
CA PHE A 112 -21.96 -11.68 3.84
C PHE A 112 -21.20 -10.97 4.97
N ALA A 113 -21.32 -11.46 6.20
CA ALA A 113 -20.61 -10.88 7.34
C ALA A 113 -19.09 -10.95 7.16
N LEU A 114 -18.58 -12.11 6.76
CA LEU A 114 -17.15 -12.31 6.49
C LEU A 114 -16.69 -11.47 5.29
N GLY A 115 -17.49 -11.38 4.23
CA GLY A 115 -17.17 -10.55 3.08
C GLY A 115 -17.08 -9.07 3.42
N ILE A 116 -18.08 -8.53 4.11
CA ILE A 116 -18.09 -7.13 4.58
C ILE A 116 -16.88 -6.86 5.49
N LEU A 117 -16.55 -7.78 6.39
CA LEU A 117 -15.37 -7.66 7.24
C LEU A 117 -14.07 -7.61 6.43
N LEU A 118 -13.86 -8.57 5.52
CA LEU A 118 -12.64 -8.64 4.72
C LEU A 118 -12.51 -7.49 3.72
N GLY A 119 -13.59 -7.09 3.05
CA GLY A 119 -13.64 -5.94 2.14
C GLY A 119 -13.38 -4.63 2.88
N GLY A 120 -14.05 -4.43 4.01
CA GLY A 120 -13.83 -3.28 4.88
C GLY A 120 -12.40 -3.19 5.40
N LEU A 121 -11.82 -4.30 5.89
CA LEU A 121 -10.41 -4.33 6.31
C LEU A 121 -9.46 -4.03 5.15
N PHE A 122 -9.74 -4.53 3.95
CA PHE A 122 -8.94 -4.26 2.75
C PHE A 122 -8.97 -2.76 2.37
N VAL A 123 -10.15 -2.16 2.25
CA VAL A 123 -10.29 -0.72 1.93
C VAL A 123 -9.71 0.15 3.04
N LEU A 124 -9.91 -0.21 4.31
CA LEU A 124 -9.31 0.48 5.46
C LEU A 124 -7.78 0.43 5.38
N ALA A 125 -7.20 -0.75 5.15
CA ALA A 125 -5.74 -0.91 5.07
C ALA A 125 -5.14 -0.06 3.95
N ILE A 126 -5.74 -0.08 2.75
CA ILE A 126 -5.28 0.77 1.63
C ILE A 126 -5.44 2.25 1.96
N THR A 127 -6.54 2.64 2.60
CA THR A 127 -6.75 4.04 3.00
C THR A 127 -5.67 4.49 3.98
N VAL A 128 -5.45 3.75 5.06
CA VAL A 128 -4.41 4.05 6.05
C VAL A 128 -3.03 4.07 5.41
N ASP A 129 -2.73 3.11 4.53
CA ASP A 129 -1.47 3.07 3.81
C ASP A 129 -1.24 4.33 2.96
N THR A 130 -2.26 4.85 2.26
CA THR A 130 -2.10 6.12 1.51
C THR A 130 -1.77 7.32 2.41
N PHE A 131 -2.28 7.35 3.64
CA PHE A 131 -1.93 8.38 4.61
C PHE A 131 -0.48 8.24 5.08
N VAL A 132 -0.07 7.04 5.51
CA VAL A 132 1.31 6.76 5.91
C VAL A 132 2.29 7.08 4.77
N PHE A 133 1.98 6.61 3.56
CA PHE A 133 2.83 6.81 2.40
C PHE A 133 2.98 8.30 2.04
N SER A 134 1.92 9.10 2.18
CA SER A 134 1.98 10.54 1.93
C SER A 134 2.98 11.27 2.84
N GLN A 135 3.15 10.79 4.08
CA GLN A 135 4.03 11.41 5.08
C GLN A 135 5.45 10.87 4.98
N TYR A 136 5.60 9.54 4.92
CA TYR A 136 6.89 8.89 5.11
C TYR A 136 7.49 8.28 3.84
N ARG A 137 6.73 8.20 2.74
CA ARG A 137 7.11 7.49 1.50
C ARG A 137 7.40 6.00 1.70
N PHE A 138 6.94 5.44 2.81
CA PHE A 138 6.91 4.02 3.11
C PHE A 138 5.47 3.52 3.12
N HIS A 139 5.27 2.33 2.57
CA HIS A 139 4.04 1.57 2.77
C HIS A 139 4.04 0.90 4.16
N LEU A 140 2.87 0.50 4.64
CA LEU A 140 2.70 -0.29 5.85
C LEU A 140 3.60 -1.53 5.80
N ASN A 141 4.49 -1.63 6.78
CA ASN A 141 5.43 -2.71 6.95
C ASN A 141 5.70 -2.96 8.45
N GLY A 142 6.50 -3.96 8.80
CA GLY A 142 6.76 -4.30 10.20
C GLY A 142 7.35 -3.16 11.03
N MET A 143 8.24 -2.33 10.45
CA MET A 143 8.81 -1.16 11.13
C MET A 143 7.71 -0.12 11.41
N VAL A 144 6.92 0.23 10.40
CA VAL A 144 5.84 1.22 10.53
C VAL A 144 4.79 0.75 11.55
N LEU A 145 4.43 -0.54 11.51
CA LEU A 145 3.50 -1.11 12.48
C LEU A 145 4.06 -1.09 13.91
N ASN A 146 5.36 -1.37 14.09
CA ASN A 146 6.00 -1.25 15.40
C ASN A 146 6.05 0.19 15.90
N LEU A 147 6.18 1.19 15.02
CA LEU A 147 6.10 2.59 15.41
C LEU A 147 4.67 3.01 15.78
N LEU A 148 3.66 2.50 15.07
CA LEU A 148 2.25 2.85 15.28
C LEU A 148 1.58 2.09 16.43
N LEU A 149 2.00 0.85 16.70
CA LEU A 149 1.36 -0.06 17.67
C LEU A 149 2.29 -0.44 18.83
N GLY A 150 3.57 -0.08 18.76
CA GLY A 150 4.51 -0.28 19.86
C GLY A 150 4.33 0.75 20.96
N GLY A 151 4.99 0.54 22.11
CA GLY A 151 4.91 1.45 23.26
C GLY A 151 5.40 2.88 22.99
N ALA A 152 6.10 3.12 21.89
CA ALA A 152 6.53 4.45 21.46
C ALA A 152 5.47 5.22 20.65
N ALA A 153 4.33 4.60 20.33
CA ALA A 153 3.30 5.24 19.51
C ALA A 153 2.76 6.53 20.16
N ASP A 154 2.52 6.51 21.47
CA ASP A 154 2.03 7.66 22.23
C ASP A 154 3.11 8.74 22.44
N GLU A 155 4.40 8.39 22.30
CA GLU A 155 5.52 9.33 22.35
C GLU A 155 5.76 10.02 20.99
N ILE A 156 5.43 9.34 19.89
CA ILE A 156 5.69 9.80 18.52
C ILE A 156 4.45 10.48 17.90
N PHE A 157 3.25 9.99 18.23
CA PHE A 157 1.99 10.43 17.63
C PHE A 157 1.04 11.00 18.68
N THR A 158 0.70 12.28 18.55
CA THR A 158 -0.33 12.93 19.37
C THR A 158 -1.65 12.98 18.61
N PHE A 159 -2.53 12.00 18.87
CA PHE A 159 -3.86 11.97 18.26
C PHE A 159 -4.84 12.84 19.06
N SER A 160 -5.36 13.89 18.42
CA SER A 160 -6.37 14.76 19.05
C SER A 160 -7.73 14.05 19.17
N GLY A 161 -8.58 14.49 20.10
CA GLY A 161 -9.97 14.00 20.19
C GLY A 161 -10.74 14.17 18.89
N THR A 162 -10.44 15.21 18.11
CA THR A 162 -10.99 15.41 16.75
C THR A 162 -10.55 14.32 15.78
N MET A 163 -9.29 13.87 15.82
CA MET A 163 -8.81 12.76 14.97
C MET A 163 -9.54 11.46 15.31
N TRP A 164 -9.70 11.13 16.60
CA TRP A 164 -10.45 9.96 17.03
C TRP A 164 -11.92 10.01 16.59
N PHE A 165 -12.55 11.18 16.69
CA PHE A 165 -13.91 11.38 16.21
C PHE A 165 -14.03 11.18 14.69
N MET A 166 -13.13 11.77 13.90
CA MET A 166 -13.14 11.60 12.44
C MET A 166 -12.82 10.15 12.02
N ALA A 167 -11.88 9.49 12.70
CA ALA A 167 -11.57 8.08 12.45
C ALA A 167 -12.79 7.18 12.74
N SER A 168 -13.49 7.45 13.85
CA SER A 168 -14.71 6.72 14.22
C SER A 168 -15.82 6.92 13.19
N LEU A 169 -16.04 8.17 12.74
CA LEU A 169 -17.00 8.49 11.69
C LEU A 169 -16.65 7.81 10.36
N PHE A 170 -15.36 7.77 10.01
CA PHE A 170 -14.89 7.09 8.80
C PHE A 170 -15.14 5.57 8.87
N VAL A 171 -14.85 4.92 10.01
CA VAL A 171 -15.12 3.49 10.19
C VAL A 171 -16.62 3.19 10.10
N LEU A 172 -17.47 4.02 10.72
CA LEU A 172 -18.93 3.89 10.61
C LEU A 172 -19.41 4.04 9.16
N PHE A 173 -18.90 5.05 8.45
CA PHE A 173 -19.18 5.25 7.02
C PHE A 173 -18.74 4.03 6.19
N LEU A 174 -17.54 3.51 6.44
CA LEU A 174 -16.99 2.36 5.71
C LEU A 174 -17.86 1.12 5.90
N VAL A 175 -18.26 0.80 7.13
CA VAL A 175 -19.17 -0.33 7.41
C VAL A 175 -20.50 -0.16 6.68
N ALA A 176 -21.08 1.04 6.72
CA ALA A 176 -22.32 1.34 6.01
C ALA A 176 -22.16 1.22 4.48
N ALA A 177 -21.04 1.68 3.93
CA ALA A 177 -20.71 1.61 2.51
C ALA A 177 -20.52 0.16 2.05
N GLU A 178 -19.77 -0.66 2.80
CA GLU A 178 -19.59 -2.09 2.50
C GLU A 178 -20.92 -2.85 2.56
N TRP A 179 -21.75 -2.56 3.56
CA TRP A 179 -23.07 -3.18 3.65
C TRP A 179 -24.00 -2.76 2.50
N TRP A 180 -23.97 -1.48 2.10
CA TRP A 180 -24.67 -1.01 0.92
C TRP A 180 -24.17 -1.71 -0.35
N LEU A 181 -22.85 -1.77 -0.53
CA LEU A 181 -22.22 -2.40 -1.69
C LEU A 181 -22.55 -3.90 -1.78
N ALA A 182 -22.43 -4.63 -0.67
CA ALA A 182 -22.81 -6.04 -0.54
C ALA A 182 -24.23 -6.30 -1.04
N ARG A 183 -25.19 -5.47 -0.62
CA ARG A 183 -26.60 -5.58 -1.05
C ARG A 183 -26.81 -5.21 -2.52
N ARG A 184 -26.10 -4.21 -3.04
CA ARG A 184 -26.17 -3.82 -4.46
C ARG A 184 -25.64 -4.92 -5.37
N ILE A 185 -24.48 -5.49 -5.03
CA ILE A 185 -23.89 -6.61 -5.77
C ILE A 185 -24.77 -7.85 -5.68
N TRP A 186 -25.40 -8.13 -4.54
CA TRP A 186 -26.35 -9.23 -4.41
C TRP A 186 -27.51 -9.10 -5.40
N ARG A 187 -28.16 -7.93 -5.46
CA ARG A 187 -29.25 -7.67 -6.41
C ARG A 187 -28.77 -7.78 -7.86
N PHE A 188 -27.58 -7.27 -8.16
CA PHE A 188 -26.97 -7.37 -9.49
C PHE A 188 -26.75 -8.82 -9.92
N VAL A 189 -26.21 -9.67 -9.03
CA VAL A 189 -25.96 -11.10 -9.32
C VAL A 189 -27.26 -11.88 -9.53
N LEU A 190 -28.30 -11.59 -8.73
CA LEU A 190 -29.62 -12.20 -8.90
C LEU A 190 -30.31 -11.79 -10.21
N ASN A 191 -30.10 -10.55 -10.66
CA ASN A 191 -30.69 -10.02 -11.89
C ASN A 191 -29.92 -10.42 -13.17
N THR A 192 -28.78 -11.10 -13.04
CA THR A 192 -27.95 -11.53 -14.18
C THR A 192 -27.67 -13.04 -14.16
N PRO A 193 -28.69 -13.92 -14.05
CA PRO A 193 -28.46 -15.36 -14.03
C PRO A 193 -27.86 -15.84 -15.36
N GLY A 194 -26.86 -16.73 -15.31
CA GLY A 194 -26.31 -17.39 -16.51
C GLY A 194 -25.47 -16.52 -17.45
N GLN A 195 -25.23 -15.23 -17.17
CA GLN A 195 -24.43 -14.38 -18.06
C GLN A 195 -22.92 -14.62 -17.89
N PRO A 196 -22.15 -14.79 -19.00
CA PRO A 196 -20.73 -15.09 -18.95
C PRO A 196 -19.84 -13.86 -18.69
N HIS A 197 -20.41 -12.67 -18.47
CA HIS A 197 -19.67 -11.41 -18.38
C HIS A 197 -18.55 -11.43 -17.32
N GLY A 198 -18.76 -12.16 -16.21
CA GLY A 198 -17.73 -12.31 -15.18
C GLY A 198 -16.45 -12.98 -15.68
N TYR A 199 -16.56 -13.96 -16.59
CA TYR A 199 -15.39 -14.63 -17.18
C TYR A 199 -14.64 -13.70 -18.12
N LEU A 200 -15.36 -12.91 -18.93
CA LEU A 200 -14.74 -11.92 -19.82
C LEU A 200 -14.00 -10.85 -19.03
N VAL A 201 -14.64 -10.28 -18.00
CA VAL A 201 -14.01 -9.28 -17.13
C VAL A 201 -12.78 -9.87 -16.42
N GLY A 202 -12.91 -11.09 -15.89
CA GLY A 202 -11.78 -11.81 -15.29
C GLY A 202 -10.62 -12.03 -16.26
N ALA A 203 -10.90 -12.44 -17.50
CA ALA A 203 -9.89 -12.66 -18.53
C ALA A 203 -9.17 -11.36 -18.92
N VAL A 204 -9.90 -10.24 -19.07
CA VAL A 204 -9.32 -8.92 -19.36
C VAL A 204 -8.42 -8.47 -18.21
N LEU A 205 -8.88 -8.57 -16.96
CA LEU A 205 -8.09 -8.18 -15.79
C LEU A 205 -6.85 -9.07 -15.61
N PHE A 206 -6.98 -10.36 -15.88
CA PHE A 206 -5.84 -11.27 -15.87
C PHE A 206 -4.83 -10.92 -16.97
N ALA A 207 -5.29 -10.57 -18.18
CA ALA A 207 -4.42 -10.11 -19.25
C ALA A 207 -3.69 -8.81 -18.87
N VAL A 208 -4.37 -7.85 -18.22
CA VAL A 208 -3.75 -6.61 -17.71
C VAL A 208 -2.70 -6.93 -16.63
N PHE A 209 -3.04 -7.77 -15.65
CA PHE A 209 -2.09 -8.23 -14.62
C PHE A 209 -0.86 -8.91 -15.24
N LEU A 210 -1.08 -9.81 -16.19
CA LEU A 210 -0.01 -10.53 -16.87
C LEU A 210 0.87 -9.58 -17.69
N ALA A 211 0.27 -8.67 -18.46
CA ALA A 211 0.99 -7.67 -19.26
C ALA A 211 1.87 -6.78 -18.37
N GLY A 212 1.35 -6.27 -17.25
CA GLY A 212 2.13 -5.49 -16.29
C GLY A 212 3.32 -6.28 -15.73
N ASN A 213 3.12 -7.54 -15.35
CA ASN A 213 4.18 -8.40 -14.84
C ASN A 213 5.25 -8.75 -15.89
N LEU A 214 4.86 -9.04 -17.12
CA LEU A 214 5.79 -9.31 -18.22
C LEU A 214 6.60 -8.06 -18.59
N MET A 215 5.93 -6.90 -18.63
CA MET A 215 6.59 -5.61 -18.86
C MET A 215 7.59 -5.28 -17.76
N TYR A 216 7.25 -5.55 -16.49
CA TYR A 216 8.19 -5.42 -15.38
C TYR A 216 9.36 -6.40 -15.52
N ALA A 217 9.11 -7.68 -15.80
CA ALA A 217 10.13 -8.70 -15.92
C ALA A 217 11.17 -8.35 -17.01
N TRP A 218 10.69 -7.84 -18.15
CA TRP A 218 11.54 -7.33 -19.22
C TRP A 218 12.36 -6.11 -18.78
N ALA A 219 11.72 -5.15 -18.10
CA ALA A 219 12.38 -3.93 -17.64
C ALA A 219 13.44 -4.20 -16.56
N ASP A 220 13.15 -5.12 -15.64
CA ASP A 220 14.08 -5.59 -14.60
C ASP A 220 15.31 -6.25 -15.23
N ALA A 221 15.11 -7.10 -16.23
CA ALA A 221 16.19 -7.77 -16.92
C ALA A 221 17.07 -6.79 -17.71
N ASN A 222 16.48 -5.80 -18.40
CA ASN A 222 17.21 -4.79 -19.19
C ASN A 222 17.66 -3.56 -18.38
N ALA A 223 17.52 -3.58 -17.05
CA ALA A 223 17.83 -2.44 -16.17
C ALA A 223 17.13 -1.12 -16.60
N TYR A 224 15.91 -1.19 -17.15
CA TYR A 224 15.14 -0.04 -17.60
C TYR A 224 14.50 0.70 -16.40
N THR A 225 15.24 1.67 -15.90
CA THR A 225 14.91 2.38 -14.65
C THR A 225 13.57 3.13 -14.60
N PRO A 226 13.00 3.66 -15.69
CA PRO A 226 11.69 4.33 -15.65
C PRO A 226 10.54 3.42 -15.20
N ILE A 227 10.66 2.11 -15.40
CA ILE A 227 9.68 1.11 -14.94
C ILE A 227 10.08 0.57 -13.57
N THR A 228 11.34 0.15 -13.40
CA THR A 228 11.77 -0.56 -12.18
C THR A 228 11.74 0.31 -10.92
N LYS A 229 11.83 1.64 -11.05
CA LYS A 229 11.67 2.58 -9.92
C LYS A 229 10.23 2.67 -9.40
N GLN A 230 9.24 2.33 -10.22
CA GLN A 230 7.82 2.49 -9.87
C GLN A 230 7.29 1.42 -8.91
N ILE A 231 8.06 0.35 -8.62
CA ILE A 231 7.63 -0.73 -7.72
C ILE A 231 7.28 -0.24 -6.31
N ARG A 232 7.83 0.90 -5.91
CA ARG A 232 7.61 1.51 -4.59
C ARG A 232 6.37 2.40 -4.53
N PHE A 233 5.60 2.48 -5.62
CA PHE A 233 4.38 3.31 -5.65
C PHE A 233 3.17 2.56 -5.10
N LEU A 234 3.20 1.22 -5.15
CA LEU A 234 2.08 0.36 -4.79
C LEU A 234 2.40 -0.45 -3.53
N PRO A 235 1.46 -0.54 -2.58
CA PRO A 235 1.66 -1.33 -1.36
C PRO A 235 1.72 -2.83 -1.69
N ALA A 236 2.61 -3.55 -1.02
CA ALA A 236 2.79 -5.00 -1.18
C ALA A 236 3.00 -5.48 -2.63
N TYR A 237 3.50 -4.61 -3.53
CA TYR A 237 3.69 -4.96 -4.94
C TYR A 237 4.99 -5.72 -5.16
N GLN A 238 4.88 -6.98 -5.60
CA GLN A 238 6.01 -7.87 -5.90
C GLN A 238 5.85 -8.46 -7.32
N PRO A 239 6.19 -7.69 -8.36
CA PRO A 239 6.02 -8.13 -9.74
C PRO A 239 7.00 -9.25 -10.13
N LEU A 240 6.65 -9.97 -11.19
CA LEU A 240 7.42 -11.09 -11.75
C LEU A 240 8.85 -10.68 -12.12
N ARG A 241 9.85 -11.39 -11.59
CA ARG A 241 11.26 -11.26 -11.98
C ARG A 241 11.72 -12.51 -12.69
N ALA A 242 12.37 -12.35 -13.84
CA ALA A 242 12.81 -13.47 -14.66
C ALA A 242 14.21 -13.27 -15.27
N LYS A 243 15.07 -12.45 -14.64
CA LYS A 243 16.38 -12.05 -15.17
C LYS A 243 17.22 -13.23 -15.68
N THR A 244 17.39 -14.29 -14.87
CA THR A 244 18.14 -15.49 -15.25
C THR A 244 17.55 -16.20 -16.47
N TRP A 245 16.24 -16.15 -16.67
CA TRP A 245 15.59 -16.74 -17.85
C TRP A 245 15.88 -15.90 -19.10
N PHE A 246 15.80 -14.57 -19.00
CA PHE A 246 16.15 -13.65 -20.10
C PHE A 246 17.63 -13.75 -20.51
N GLU A 247 18.55 -13.84 -19.54
CA GLU A 247 19.99 -14.04 -19.78
C GLU A 247 20.26 -15.35 -20.51
N LYS A 248 19.64 -16.46 -20.06
CA LYS A 248 19.80 -17.78 -20.69
C LYS A 248 19.35 -17.83 -22.15
N HIS A 249 18.35 -17.03 -22.53
CA HIS A 249 17.83 -16.98 -23.90
C HIS A 249 18.51 -15.90 -24.75
N GLY A 250 19.53 -15.21 -24.22
CA GLY A 250 20.27 -14.18 -24.95
C GLY A 250 19.44 -12.90 -25.21
N TRP A 251 18.39 -12.66 -24.42
CA TRP A 251 17.51 -11.50 -24.59
C TRP A 251 17.98 -10.27 -23.81
N VAL A 252 19.06 -10.40 -23.03
CA VAL A 252 19.62 -9.36 -22.18
C VAL A 252 21.15 -9.48 -22.13
N ASP A 253 21.84 -8.35 -22.21
CA ASP A 253 23.27 -8.23 -21.93
C ASP A 253 23.53 -8.43 -20.42
N PRO A 254 24.35 -9.41 -20.00
CA PRO A 254 24.70 -9.63 -18.59
C PRO A 254 25.23 -8.37 -17.88
N ASP A 255 25.86 -7.46 -18.61
CA ASP A 255 26.41 -6.21 -18.09
C ASP A 255 25.43 -5.01 -18.15
N ALA A 256 24.19 -5.21 -18.62
CA ALA A 256 23.17 -4.15 -18.70
C ALA A 256 22.97 -3.43 -17.35
N GLY A 257 23.06 -4.16 -16.23
CA GLY A 257 22.99 -3.59 -14.89
C GLY A 257 24.16 -2.65 -14.56
N ARG A 258 25.39 -2.98 -14.99
CA ARG A 258 26.57 -2.12 -14.80
C ARG A 258 26.47 -0.84 -15.61
N HIS A 259 26.05 -0.95 -16.87
CA HIS A 259 25.86 0.22 -17.74
C HIS A 259 24.75 1.14 -17.23
N ALA A 260 23.67 0.58 -16.66
CA ALA A 260 22.60 1.36 -16.06
C ALA A 260 23.06 2.19 -14.84
N VAL A 261 23.95 1.67 -13.99
CA VAL A 261 24.49 2.42 -12.83
C VAL A 261 25.24 3.68 -13.28
N VAL A 262 25.98 3.61 -14.39
CA VAL A 262 26.68 4.77 -14.96
C VAL A 262 25.70 5.83 -15.49
N ALA A 263 24.56 5.40 -16.05
CA ALA A 263 23.53 6.30 -16.55
C ALA A 263 22.70 6.99 -15.44
N VAL A 264 22.53 6.34 -14.27
CA VAL A 264 21.75 6.87 -13.12
C VAL A 264 22.29 8.20 -12.60
N GLY A 265 23.58 8.50 -12.80
CA GLY A 265 24.17 9.80 -12.47
C GLY A 265 23.50 11.00 -13.16
N ARG A 266 22.69 10.79 -14.19
CA ARG A 266 21.94 11.84 -14.91
C ARG A 266 20.43 11.89 -14.61
N SER A 267 19.87 10.91 -13.89
CA SER A 267 18.41 10.75 -13.72
C SER A 267 18.01 10.46 -12.27
N SER A 268 18.56 11.23 -11.34
CA SER A 268 18.12 11.21 -9.94
C SER A 268 16.95 12.19 -9.79
N ASN A 269 15.81 11.71 -9.26
CA ASN A 269 14.69 12.58 -8.85
C ASN A 269 15.01 13.36 -7.55
N LEU A 270 16.28 13.40 -7.15
CA LEU A 270 16.74 14.15 -5.98
C LEU A 270 16.76 15.63 -6.33
N ASP A 271 15.76 16.34 -5.83
CA ASP A 271 15.67 17.80 -5.90
C ASP A 271 16.59 18.43 -4.84
N TYR A 272 17.89 18.45 -5.14
CA TYR A 272 18.96 18.97 -4.30
C TYR A 272 20.00 19.72 -5.15
N PRO A 273 20.47 20.92 -4.71
CA PRO A 273 19.97 21.69 -3.57
C PRO A 273 18.61 22.35 -3.87
N LYS A 274 17.75 22.49 -2.85
CA LYS A 274 16.38 23.03 -2.99
C LYS A 274 16.31 24.48 -3.47
N ARG A 275 17.40 25.22 -3.27
CA ARG A 275 17.60 26.58 -3.75
C ARG A 275 19.03 26.69 -4.26
N PRO A 276 19.29 27.54 -5.27
CA PRO A 276 20.65 27.84 -5.69
C PRO A 276 21.50 28.28 -4.49
N LEU A 277 22.75 27.83 -4.45
CA LEU A 277 23.70 28.26 -3.43
C LEU A 277 23.96 29.76 -3.59
N GLN A 278 23.86 30.50 -2.49
CA GLN A 278 24.27 31.90 -2.43
C GLN A 278 25.68 31.91 -1.85
N CYS A 279 26.66 32.18 -2.70
CA CYS A 279 28.06 32.18 -2.33
C CYS A 279 28.57 33.62 -2.33
N ASP A 280 28.95 34.13 -1.16
CA ASP A 280 29.79 35.31 -1.07
C ASP A 280 31.24 34.88 -1.23
N SER A 281 32.00 35.50 -2.14
CA SER A 281 33.42 35.21 -2.30
C SER A 281 34.21 35.97 -1.25
N PRO A 282 34.77 35.33 -0.21
CA PRO A 282 35.68 36.01 0.69
C PRO A 282 36.96 36.40 -0.07
N GLY A 283 37.52 37.57 0.25
CA GLY A 283 38.71 38.10 -0.43
C GLY A 283 39.98 37.27 -0.24
N ASN A 284 40.01 36.39 0.76
CA ASN A 284 41.11 35.46 1.03
C ASN A 284 40.60 34.01 1.03
N LEU A 285 40.87 33.29 -0.05
CA LEU A 285 40.57 31.85 -0.16
C LEU A 285 41.74 31.04 0.40
N LEU A 286 41.44 30.07 1.26
CA LEU A 286 42.41 29.11 1.77
C LEU A 286 42.46 27.86 0.88
N ASN A 287 43.62 27.21 0.82
CA ASN A 287 43.72 25.86 0.26
C ASN A 287 43.14 24.85 1.25
N ILE A 288 42.33 23.91 0.76
CA ILE A 288 41.75 22.83 1.56
C ILE A 288 42.33 21.50 1.09
N LEU A 289 42.96 20.75 2.01
CA LEU A 289 43.43 19.38 1.77
C LEU A 289 42.47 18.40 2.42
N TYR A 290 41.83 17.56 1.60
CA TYR A 290 41.02 16.43 2.07
C TYR A 290 41.83 15.14 1.98
N VAL A 291 42.03 14.48 3.12
CA VAL A 291 42.58 13.12 3.19
C VAL A 291 41.47 12.22 3.68
N VAL A 292 40.94 11.37 2.79
CA VAL A 292 39.81 10.49 3.08
C VAL A 292 40.28 9.04 3.01
N VAL A 293 39.98 8.27 4.05
CA VAL A 293 40.23 6.83 4.14
C VAL A 293 38.88 6.12 4.04
N ASP A 294 38.77 5.10 3.17
CA ASP A 294 37.50 4.41 2.88
C ASP A 294 36.83 3.83 4.14
N SER A 295 37.63 3.24 5.02
CA SER A 295 37.19 2.79 6.34
C SER A 295 38.33 2.83 7.33
N TRP A 296 38.07 3.30 8.56
CA TRP A 296 39.04 3.30 9.64
C TRP A 296 38.36 3.02 10.98
N ARG A 297 39.04 2.28 11.87
CA ARG A 297 38.52 1.93 13.19
C ARG A 297 38.94 3.02 14.17
N PHE A 298 37.96 3.68 14.80
CA PHE A 298 38.19 4.86 15.63
C PHE A 298 39.19 4.63 16.78
N ASP A 299 39.11 3.48 17.45
CA ASP A 299 40.00 3.08 18.56
C ASP A 299 41.45 2.73 18.13
N THR A 300 41.77 2.78 16.84
CA THR A 300 43.14 2.54 16.33
C THR A 300 43.92 3.82 16.09
N MET A 301 43.34 4.98 16.42
CA MET A 301 44.03 6.26 16.42
C MET A 301 44.94 6.38 17.66
N THR A 302 45.99 5.58 17.71
CA THR A 302 46.94 5.52 18.83
C THR A 302 48.37 5.77 18.38
N GLU A 303 49.25 6.03 19.35
CA GLU A 303 50.69 6.19 19.11
C GLU A 303 51.31 4.93 18.49
N ASP A 304 50.85 3.75 18.89
CA ASP A 304 51.40 2.48 18.43
C ASP A 304 50.98 2.12 17.00
N VAL A 305 49.73 2.42 16.63
CA VAL A 305 49.14 1.94 15.37
C VAL A 305 49.20 3.01 14.28
N THR A 306 48.92 4.27 14.61
CA THR A 306 48.93 5.39 13.66
C THR A 306 49.72 6.58 14.20
N PRO A 307 51.04 6.42 14.44
CA PRO A 307 51.85 7.40 15.16
C PRO A 307 51.81 8.81 14.56
N ASN A 308 51.81 8.92 13.22
CA ASN A 308 51.81 10.22 12.55
C ASN A 308 50.45 10.93 12.65
N ILE A 309 49.35 10.18 12.52
CA ILE A 309 48.00 10.74 12.63
C ILE A 309 47.71 11.11 14.09
N PHE A 310 48.12 10.25 15.04
CA PHE A 310 48.04 10.53 16.47
C PHE A 310 48.85 11.76 16.90
N ARG A 311 50.03 11.98 16.30
CA ARG A 311 50.80 13.19 16.54
C ARG A 311 50.11 14.42 15.97
N PHE A 312 49.66 14.35 14.72
CA PHE A 312 48.97 15.45 14.05
C PHE A 312 47.69 15.88 14.79
N SER A 313 47.01 14.92 15.42
CA SER A 313 45.78 15.18 16.17
C SER A 313 45.99 15.97 17.44
N ARG A 314 47.19 15.93 18.04
CA ARG A 314 47.52 16.75 19.22
C ARG A 314 47.57 18.24 18.92
N GLU A 315 47.74 18.62 17.65
CA GLU A 315 47.83 20.00 17.17
C GLU A 315 46.61 20.42 16.35
N SER A 316 45.58 19.56 16.28
CA SER A 316 44.40 19.73 15.43
C SER A 316 43.10 19.61 16.22
N LEU A 317 41.98 19.99 15.60
CA LEU A 317 40.65 19.70 16.13
C LEU A 317 40.28 18.25 15.84
N VAL A 318 39.97 17.49 16.89
CA VAL A 318 39.54 16.09 16.83
C VAL A 318 38.10 16.01 17.31
N PHE A 319 37.27 15.26 16.58
CA PHE A 319 35.87 15.02 16.94
C PHE A 319 35.72 13.55 17.34
N ASP A 320 35.56 13.32 18.64
CA ASP A 320 35.31 11.99 19.19
C ASP A 320 33.82 11.64 19.10
N ALA A 321 33.52 10.35 18.93
CA ALA A 321 32.14 9.81 18.80
C ALA A 321 31.52 9.43 20.15
#